data_AF-A0A4R0RBL9-F1
#
_entry.id   AF-A0A4R0RBL9-F1
#
_cell.length_a   1.000
_cell.length_b   1.000
_cell.length_c   1.000
_cell.angle_alpha   90.00
_cell.angle_beta   90.00
_cell.angle_gamma   90.00
#
_symmetry.space_group_name_H-M   'P 1'
#
loop_
_entity.id
_entity.type
_entity.pdbx_description
1 polymer ?
#
loop_
_entity_poly.entity_id
_entity_poly.type
_entity_poly.pdbx_seq_one_letter_code
_entity_poly.pdbx_strand_id
1 'polypeptide(L)'
;MQMVNKIQAANNGKSQALDSILDLAYGRKGKLRWELLQPMIPSRSSQPIPERIIPAVEKSRPPVYSPELTALLTSTHSRMIKPLTAKQLHTPPLFPKRGDPNSQEARDLGPLSKRREVNLRWRHFAASHKKVLPPLQIVYGDLSKAGDAQYTTNPAVLHAAGIRTSGTQNLGIFEDIEALAQRSRPTPLTRREKRLYTHTFRQVSDDSSKTGSHPPRKLLRRAYRRLLGRLPTMSYTVKTGLPGRFTVKLSPYALSRLNPKDILEADAGDLAWVAGSSDAK
;
A
#
# COMPACT_ATOMS: atom_id res chain seq x y z
N MET A 1 -21.84 -16.31 -9.17
CA MET A 1 -21.12 -17.60 -9.25
C MET A 1 -19.59 -17.50 -9.15
N GLN A 2 -18.92 -16.49 -9.72
CA GLN A 2 -17.44 -16.45 -9.75
C GLN A 2 -16.74 -16.39 -8.37
N MET A 3 -17.33 -15.76 -7.35
CA MET A 3 -16.71 -15.68 -6.01
C MET A 3 -16.73 -17.01 -5.27
N VAL A 4 -17.82 -17.78 -5.40
CA VAL A 4 -17.95 -19.11 -4.78
C VAL A 4 -16.88 -20.06 -5.31
N ASN A 5 -16.64 -20.07 -6.62
CA ASN A 5 -15.58 -20.88 -7.23
C ASN A 5 -14.18 -20.47 -6.73
N LYS A 6 -13.95 -19.18 -6.48
CA LYS A 6 -12.69 -18.69 -5.89
C LYS A 6 -12.52 -19.13 -4.45
N ILE A 7 -13.59 -19.13 -3.66
CA ILE A 7 -13.56 -19.61 -2.27
C ILE A 7 -13.28 -21.11 -2.24
N GLN A 8 -13.96 -21.90 -3.07
CA GLN A 8 -13.68 -23.33 -3.20
C GLN A 8 -12.23 -23.60 -3.64
N ALA A 9 -11.74 -22.85 -4.64
CA ALA A 9 -10.34 -22.93 -5.08
C ALA A 9 -9.35 -22.59 -3.96
N ALA A 10 -9.63 -21.57 -3.15
CA ALA A 10 -8.80 -21.19 -2.01
C ALA A 10 -8.83 -22.26 -0.90
N ASN A 11 -10.00 -22.84 -0.62
CA ASN A 11 -10.15 -23.96 0.31
C ASN A 11 -9.36 -25.20 -0.17
N ASN A 12 -9.27 -25.40 -1.49
CA ASN A 12 -8.45 -26.43 -2.11
C ASN A 12 -6.94 -26.09 -2.16
N GLY A 13 -6.50 -25.00 -1.50
CA GLY A 13 -5.10 -24.62 -1.38
C GLY A 13 -4.54 -23.81 -2.56
N LYS A 14 -5.35 -23.34 -3.52
CA LYS A 14 -4.86 -22.47 -4.60
C LYS A 14 -4.52 -21.07 -4.07
N SER A 15 -3.23 -20.77 -3.96
CA SER A 15 -2.70 -19.51 -3.38
C SER A 15 -3.19 -18.25 -4.10
N GLN A 16 -3.28 -18.27 -5.43
CA GLN A 16 -3.76 -17.13 -6.24
C GLN A 16 -5.23 -16.80 -5.96
N ALA A 17 -6.06 -17.82 -5.74
CA ALA A 17 -7.47 -17.62 -5.40
C ALA A 17 -7.60 -16.97 -4.03
N LEU A 18 -6.82 -17.44 -3.05
CA LEU A 18 -6.73 -16.82 -1.73
C LEU A 18 -6.26 -15.36 -1.81
N ASP A 19 -5.23 -15.06 -2.60
CA ASP A 19 -4.79 -13.67 -2.78
C ASP A 19 -5.85 -12.78 -3.41
N SER A 20 -6.62 -13.31 -4.36
CA SER A 20 -7.72 -12.57 -4.97
C SER A 20 -8.84 -12.28 -3.96
N ILE A 21 -9.08 -13.19 -3.01
CA ILE A 21 -10.07 -12.99 -1.94
C ILE A 21 -9.55 -11.95 -0.96
N LEU A 22 -8.29 -12.06 -0.51
CA LEU A 22 -7.65 -11.08 0.37
C LEU A 22 -7.58 -9.69 -0.29
N ASP A 23 -7.25 -9.61 -1.58
CA ASP A 23 -7.26 -8.35 -2.33
C ASP A 23 -8.63 -7.68 -2.33
N LEU A 24 -9.70 -8.46 -2.42
CA LEU A 24 -11.06 -7.94 -2.41
C LEU A 24 -11.45 -7.51 -0.99
N ALA A 25 -11.22 -8.36 0.00
CA ALA A 25 -11.57 -8.14 1.40
C ALA A 25 -10.89 -6.91 2.00
N TYR A 26 -9.62 -6.66 1.66
CA TYR A 26 -8.82 -5.55 2.19
C TYR A 26 -8.69 -4.38 1.21
N GLY A 27 -9.61 -4.27 0.24
CA GLY A 27 -9.73 -3.09 -0.63
C GLY A 27 -8.51 -2.84 -1.52
N ARG A 28 -7.82 -3.90 -1.97
CA ARG A 28 -6.81 -3.79 -3.04
C ARG A 28 -7.46 -3.80 -4.42
N LYS A 29 -8.66 -4.36 -4.53
CA LYS A 29 -9.48 -4.43 -5.74
C LYS A 29 -10.93 -4.07 -5.45
N GLY A 30 -11.70 -3.77 -6.50
CA GLY A 30 -13.14 -3.55 -6.41
C GLY A 30 -13.54 -2.22 -5.78
N LYS A 31 -14.76 -2.18 -5.25
CA LYS A 31 -15.41 -0.97 -4.71
C LYS A 31 -14.72 -0.45 -3.44
N LEU A 32 -14.37 -1.34 -2.51
CA LEU A 32 -13.73 -0.97 -1.25
C LEU A 32 -12.40 -0.22 -1.50
N ARG A 33 -11.66 -0.58 -2.54
CA ARG A 33 -10.46 0.18 -2.95
C ARG A 33 -10.77 1.64 -3.24
N TRP A 34 -11.86 1.91 -3.95
CA TRP A 34 -12.29 3.26 -4.27
C TRP A 34 -12.72 4.00 -3.01
N GLU A 35 -13.51 3.36 -2.13
CA GLU A 35 -13.98 3.94 -0.87
C GLU A 35 -12.82 4.32 0.06
N LEU A 36 -11.75 3.52 0.11
CA LEU A 36 -10.55 3.84 0.89
C LEU A 36 -9.74 5.02 0.31
N LEU A 37 -9.72 5.15 -1.02
CA LEU A 37 -8.88 6.14 -1.71
C LEU A 37 -9.61 7.47 -1.91
N GLN A 38 -10.94 7.43 -2.03
CA GLN A 38 -11.81 8.58 -2.30
C GLN A 38 -11.61 9.75 -1.31
N PRO A 39 -11.47 9.55 0.02
CA PRO A 39 -11.21 10.65 0.95
C PRO A 39 -9.93 11.41 0.64
N MET A 40 -8.92 10.71 0.11
CA MET A 40 -7.59 11.26 -0.21
C MET A 40 -7.58 11.97 -1.57
N ILE A 41 -8.62 11.80 -2.39
CA ILE A 41 -8.77 12.58 -3.61
C ILE A 41 -9.29 13.95 -3.19
N PRO A 42 -8.57 15.05 -3.50
CA PRO A 42 -9.07 16.38 -3.18
C PRO A 42 -10.37 16.61 -3.95
N SER A 43 -11.46 16.88 -3.22
CA SER A 43 -12.68 17.42 -3.82
C SER A 43 -12.37 18.79 -4.41
N ARG A 44 -13.14 19.22 -5.42
CA ARG A 44 -12.98 20.52 -6.07
C ARG A 44 -13.08 21.71 -5.11
N SER A 45 -13.58 21.51 -3.89
CA SER A 45 -13.63 22.53 -2.84
C SER A 45 -12.35 22.66 -2.00
N SER A 46 -11.37 21.77 -2.17
CA SER A 46 -10.11 21.83 -1.40
C SER A 46 -9.23 22.96 -1.94
N GLN A 47 -8.92 23.95 -1.11
CA GLN A 47 -8.02 25.06 -1.44
C GLN A 47 -6.54 24.62 -1.38
N PRO A 48 -5.63 25.22 -2.16
CA PRO A 48 -5.87 26.28 -3.16
C PRO A 48 -6.41 25.73 -4.48
N ILE A 49 -7.41 26.43 -5.03
CA ILE A 49 -8.03 26.05 -6.32
C ILE A 49 -7.11 26.52 -7.44
N PRO A 50 -6.60 25.63 -8.31
CA PRO A 50 -5.69 26.03 -9.37
C PRO A 50 -6.43 26.83 -10.46
N GLU A 51 -5.67 27.68 -11.15
CA GLU A 51 -6.18 28.49 -12.25
C GLU A 51 -6.74 27.64 -13.40
N ARG A 52 -7.70 28.20 -14.11
CA ARG A 52 -8.32 27.55 -15.28
C ARG A 52 -7.35 27.65 -16.46
N ILE A 53 -7.05 26.52 -17.11
CA ILE A 53 -6.21 26.52 -18.33
C ILE A 53 -6.96 27.25 -19.47
N ILE A 54 -8.27 27.03 -19.57
CA ILE A 54 -9.18 27.72 -20.50
C ILE A 54 -10.10 28.61 -19.65
N PRO A 55 -9.95 29.95 -19.71
CA PRO A 55 -10.67 30.88 -18.81
C PRO A 55 -12.19 30.66 -18.76
N ALA A 56 -12.80 30.44 -19.92
CA ALA A 56 -14.26 30.23 -20.07
C ALA A 56 -14.77 28.86 -19.59
N VAL A 57 -13.88 27.88 -19.33
CA VAL A 57 -14.29 26.49 -19.04
C VAL A 57 -13.80 26.08 -17.66
N GLU A 58 -14.70 25.97 -16.69
CA GLU A 58 -14.32 25.59 -15.31
C GLU A 58 -13.72 24.19 -15.19
N LYS A 59 -14.20 23.25 -16.03
CA LYS A 59 -13.69 21.88 -16.10
C LYS A 59 -12.24 21.80 -16.61
N SER A 60 -11.68 22.91 -17.12
CA SER A 60 -10.30 22.99 -17.59
C SER A 60 -9.26 23.18 -16.48
N ARG A 61 -9.68 23.28 -15.22
CA ARG A 61 -8.75 23.32 -14.09
C ARG A 61 -7.89 22.04 -14.06
N PRO A 62 -6.59 22.15 -13.80
CA PRO A 62 -5.73 20.98 -13.66
C PRO A 62 -6.11 20.17 -12.42
N PRO A 63 -5.80 18.87 -12.40
CA PRO A 63 -6.02 18.04 -11.23
C PRO A 63 -5.14 18.50 -10.06
N VAL A 64 -5.74 18.58 -8.86
CA VAL A 64 -5.03 18.88 -7.61
C VAL A 64 -4.58 17.57 -6.98
N TYR A 65 -3.40 17.56 -6.38
CA TYR A 65 -2.91 16.43 -5.58
C TYR A 65 -2.87 16.83 -4.11
N SER A 66 -3.58 16.08 -3.26
CA SER A 66 -3.51 16.28 -1.82
C SER A 66 -2.14 15.85 -1.29
N PRO A 67 -1.67 16.35 -0.13
CA PRO A 67 -0.39 15.94 0.44
C PRO A 67 -0.34 14.43 0.76
N GLU A 68 -1.48 13.82 1.08
CA GLU A 68 -1.54 12.36 1.28
C GLU A 68 -1.37 11.62 -0.05
N LEU A 69 -2.07 12.07 -1.09
CA LEU A 69 -2.01 11.45 -2.42
C LEU A 69 -0.64 11.65 -3.08
N THR A 70 0.02 12.81 -2.89
CA THR A 70 1.38 13.02 -3.40
C THR A 70 2.37 12.08 -2.74
N ALA A 71 2.30 11.89 -1.42
CA ALA A 71 3.14 10.92 -0.70
C ALA A 71 2.91 9.49 -1.23
N LEU A 72 1.66 9.11 -1.49
CA LEU A 72 1.33 7.80 -2.07
C LEU A 72 1.80 7.64 -3.52
N LEU A 73 1.79 8.69 -4.33
CA LEU A 73 2.23 8.63 -5.73
C LEU A 73 3.75 8.62 -5.87
N THR A 74 4.45 9.26 -4.94
CA THR A 74 5.91 9.39 -4.92
C THR A 74 6.62 8.27 -4.17
N SER A 75 5.91 7.55 -3.29
CA SER A 75 6.47 6.40 -2.57
C SER A 75 6.54 5.15 -3.45
N THR A 76 7.63 4.39 -3.26
CA THR A 76 7.85 3.07 -3.86
C THR A 76 6.89 2.01 -3.32
N HIS A 77 6.40 2.18 -2.08
CA HIS A 77 5.65 1.15 -1.36
C HIS A 77 4.15 1.13 -1.70
N SER A 78 3.57 2.29 -2.01
CA SER A 78 2.14 2.44 -2.30
C SER A 78 1.81 2.29 -3.78
N ARG A 79 2.77 2.41 -4.67
CA ARG A 79 2.50 2.36 -6.11
C ARG A 79 2.74 0.96 -6.67
N MET A 80 1.80 0.48 -7.49
CA MET A 80 1.93 -0.83 -8.14
C MET A 80 3.06 -0.89 -9.18
N ILE A 81 3.52 0.27 -9.63
CA ILE A 81 4.55 0.52 -10.65
C ILE A 81 5.56 1.53 -10.07
N LYS A 82 6.71 1.72 -10.72
CA LYS A 82 7.74 2.73 -10.37
C LYS A 82 7.13 4.04 -9.85
N PRO A 83 7.58 4.61 -8.72
CA PRO A 83 7.05 5.87 -8.17
C PRO A 83 7.16 7.05 -9.14
N LEU A 84 6.28 8.05 -8.98
CA LEU A 84 6.41 9.32 -9.69
C LEU A 84 7.45 10.22 -9.04
N THR A 85 8.14 11.02 -9.84
CA THR A 85 8.90 12.16 -9.33
C THR A 85 7.97 13.35 -9.10
N ALA A 86 8.35 14.28 -8.22
CA ALA A 86 7.56 15.50 -7.98
C ALA A 86 7.29 16.29 -9.27
N LYS A 87 8.29 16.36 -10.17
CA LYS A 87 8.16 16.99 -11.49
C LYS A 87 7.07 16.31 -12.34
N GLN A 88 6.97 14.98 -12.30
CA GLN A 88 5.99 14.20 -13.06
C GLN A 88 4.55 14.37 -12.57
N LEU A 89 4.33 14.88 -11.35
CA LEU A 89 2.99 15.21 -10.86
C LEU A 89 2.42 16.43 -11.60
N HIS A 90 3.27 17.43 -11.85
CA HIS A 90 2.90 18.66 -12.57
C HIS A 90 2.93 18.47 -14.08
N THR A 91 4.00 17.87 -14.60
CA THR A 91 4.21 17.65 -16.03
C THR A 91 4.21 16.15 -16.32
N PRO A 92 3.13 15.60 -16.91
CA PRO A 92 3.04 14.19 -17.23
C PRO A 92 4.23 13.70 -18.08
N PRO A 93 4.70 12.45 -17.92
CA PRO A 93 5.80 11.92 -18.72
C PRO A 93 5.45 11.75 -20.22
N LEU A 94 4.15 11.63 -20.53
CA LEU A 94 3.63 11.55 -21.91
C LEU A 94 3.32 12.94 -22.49
N PHE A 95 3.70 14.02 -21.81
CA PHE A 95 3.47 15.37 -22.29
C PHE A 95 4.44 15.67 -23.44
N PRO A 96 3.96 16.11 -24.61
CA PRO A 96 4.84 16.40 -25.74
C PRO A 96 5.73 17.61 -25.41
N LYS A 97 6.96 17.64 -25.94
CA LYS A 97 7.89 18.77 -25.72
C LYS A 97 7.28 20.09 -26.19
N ARG A 98 6.49 20.06 -27.28
CA ARG A 98 5.63 21.16 -27.76
C ARG A 98 4.76 21.84 -26.69
N GLY A 99 4.45 21.16 -25.59
CA GLY A 99 3.71 21.74 -24.48
C GLY A 99 4.51 22.78 -23.68
N ASP A 100 5.84 22.71 -23.73
CA ASP A 100 6.71 23.72 -23.16
C ASP A 100 6.93 24.86 -24.18
N PRO A 101 6.57 26.11 -23.85
CA PRO A 101 6.66 27.24 -24.79
C PRO A 101 8.11 27.54 -25.21
N ASN A 102 9.08 27.10 -24.42
CA ASN A 102 10.51 27.30 -24.68
C ASN A 102 11.13 26.20 -25.55
N SER A 103 10.39 25.14 -25.87
CA SER A 103 10.90 24.04 -26.70
C SER A 103 11.01 24.44 -28.18
N GLN A 104 11.97 23.85 -28.90
CA GLN A 104 12.12 24.03 -30.34
C GLN A 104 10.86 23.59 -31.10
N GLU A 105 10.28 22.45 -30.74
CA GLU A 105 9.03 21.96 -31.35
C GLU A 105 7.86 22.94 -31.20
N ALA A 106 7.77 23.67 -30.08
CA ALA A 106 6.73 24.69 -29.90
C ALA A 106 6.97 25.93 -30.77
N ARG A 107 8.23 26.24 -31.10
CA ARG A 107 8.57 27.32 -32.02
C ARG A 107 8.28 26.93 -33.46
N ASP A 108 8.65 25.70 -33.85
CA ASP A 108 8.53 25.23 -35.23
C ASP A 108 7.08 24.89 -35.61
N LEU A 109 6.32 24.26 -34.69
CA LEU A 109 4.96 23.77 -34.96
C LEU A 109 3.88 24.60 -34.26
N GLY A 110 4.26 25.59 -33.46
CA GLY A 110 3.38 26.37 -32.57
C GLY A 110 3.12 25.68 -31.21
N PRO A 111 2.51 26.36 -30.22
CA PRO A 111 2.22 25.78 -28.91
C PRO A 111 1.17 24.66 -28.96
N LEU A 112 1.12 23.83 -27.92
CA LEU A 112 0.08 22.80 -27.77
C LEU A 112 -1.30 23.45 -27.50
N SER A 113 -2.36 22.91 -28.09
CA SER A 113 -3.71 23.43 -27.82
C SER A 113 -4.12 23.22 -26.36
N LYS A 114 -4.71 24.24 -25.74
CA LYS A 114 -5.15 24.23 -24.33
C LYS A 114 -6.07 23.05 -24.00
N ARG A 115 -6.97 22.68 -24.91
CA ARG A 115 -7.85 21.51 -24.75
C ARG A 115 -7.06 20.20 -24.68
N ARG A 116 -6.04 20.04 -25.52
CA ARG A 116 -5.19 18.85 -25.52
C ARG A 116 -4.34 18.76 -24.25
N GLU A 117 -3.82 19.89 -23.77
CA GLU A 117 -3.13 19.97 -22.49
C GLU A 117 -4.01 19.50 -21.33
N VAL A 118 -5.23 20.06 -21.21
CA VAL A 118 -6.22 19.66 -20.19
C VAL A 118 -6.45 18.14 -20.24
N ASN A 119 -6.72 17.61 -21.43
CA ASN A 119 -6.98 16.18 -21.63
C ASN A 119 -5.79 15.31 -21.21
N LEU A 120 -4.56 15.69 -21.55
CA LEU A 120 -3.36 14.95 -21.19
C LEU A 120 -3.15 14.93 -19.67
N ARG A 121 -3.31 16.08 -19.00
CA ARG A 121 -3.19 16.18 -17.53
C ARG A 121 -4.22 15.31 -16.81
N TRP A 122 -5.49 15.37 -17.22
CA TRP A 122 -6.56 14.56 -16.62
C TRP A 122 -6.41 13.05 -16.91
N ARG A 123 -6.00 12.67 -18.12
CA ARG A 123 -5.68 11.27 -18.44
C ARG A 123 -4.56 10.75 -17.57
N HIS A 124 -3.48 11.53 -17.41
CA HIS A 124 -2.37 11.14 -16.55
C HIS A 124 -2.79 10.99 -15.09
N PHE A 125 -3.58 11.93 -14.56
CA PHE A 125 -4.10 11.87 -13.20
C PHE A 125 -4.96 10.63 -12.97
N ALA A 126 -5.96 10.39 -13.84
CA ALA A 126 -6.84 9.23 -13.75
C ALA A 126 -6.07 7.90 -13.86
N ALA A 127 -5.08 7.83 -14.75
CA ALA A 127 -4.22 6.65 -14.89
C ALA A 127 -3.30 6.44 -13.69
N SER A 128 -2.75 7.51 -13.12
CA SER A 128 -1.84 7.44 -11.96
C SER A 128 -2.56 7.04 -10.70
N HIS A 129 -3.75 7.59 -10.46
CA HIS A 129 -4.60 7.24 -9.32
C HIS A 129 -4.98 5.76 -9.30
N LYS A 130 -5.32 5.18 -10.46
CA LYS A 130 -5.60 3.74 -10.62
C LYS A 130 -4.41 2.83 -10.30
N LYS A 131 -3.20 3.37 -10.11
CA LYS A 131 -1.98 2.61 -9.78
C LYS A 131 -1.58 2.72 -8.31
N VAL A 132 -2.32 3.48 -7.51
CA VAL A 132 -2.07 3.65 -6.07
C VAL A 132 -2.79 2.58 -5.27
N LEU A 133 -2.11 1.98 -4.31
CA LEU A 133 -2.66 1.12 -3.28
C LEU A 133 -3.07 2.00 -2.10
N PRO A 134 -4.35 2.01 -1.70
CA PRO A 134 -4.80 2.86 -0.60
C PRO A 134 -4.24 2.37 0.74
N PRO A 135 -3.83 3.25 1.66
CA PRO A 135 -3.46 2.85 3.01
C PRO A 135 -4.70 2.40 3.79
N LEU A 136 -4.55 1.37 4.61
CA LEU A 136 -5.62 0.97 5.55
C LEU A 136 -5.60 1.83 6.82
N GLN A 137 -4.42 2.32 7.19
CA GLN A 137 -4.19 3.02 8.44
C GLN A 137 -3.27 4.21 8.22
N ILE A 138 -3.60 5.30 8.92
CA ILE A 138 -2.80 6.51 9.03
C ILE A 138 -2.33 6.63 10.48
N VAL A 139 -1.03 6.79 10.68
CA VAL A 139 -0.41 6.90 11.99
C VAL A 139 0.07 8.34 12.20
N TYR A 140 -0.37 8.99 13.26
CA TYR A 140 0.15 10.29 13.68
C TYR A 140 1.42 10.10 14.51
N GLY A 141 2.51 10.79 14.17
CA GLY A 141 3.74 10.82 14.95
C GLY A 141 4.08 12.24 15.35
N ASP A 142 4.15 12.50 16.65
CA ASP A 142 4.67 13.76 17.16
C ASP A 142 6.16 13.62 17.48
N LEU A 143 7.00 14.43 16.81
CA LEU A 143 8.44 14.47 17.03
C LEU A 143 8.86 15.64 17.92
N SER A 144 7.91 16.37 18.52
CA SER A 144 8.17 17.52 19.40
C SER A 144 8.70 17.14 20.79
N LYS A 145 8.40 15.92 21.27
CA LYS A 145 8.88 15.42 22.56
C LYS A 145 10.26 14.77 22.38
N ALA A 146 11.27 15.34 23.01
CA ALA A 146 12.70 15.10 22.80
C ALA A 146 13.23 13.70 23.21
N GLY A 147 12.70 12.62 22.63
CA GLY A 147 13.28 11.28 22.76
C GLY A 147 12.50 10.20 22.03
N ASP A 148 11.18 10.13 22.24
CA ASP A 148 10.35 9.05 21.71
C ASP A 148 9.24 9.57 20.79
N ALA A 149 9.28 9.14 19.53
CA ALA A 149 8.21 9.38 18.58
C ALA A 149 6.95 8.63 19.05
N GLN A 150 6.02 9.36 19.66
CA GLN A 150 4.75 8.76 20.08
C GLN A 150 3.85 8.60 18.85
N TYR A 151 3.62 7.35 18.45
CA TYR A 151 2.73 7.02 17.35
C TYR A 151 1.31 6.77 17.87
N THR A 152 0.34 7.45 17.29
CA THR A 152 -1.08 7.34 17.68
C THR A 152 -1.95 7.20 16.43
N THR A 153 -2.96 6.34 16.51
CA THR A 153 -3.89 6.05 15.40
C THR A 153 -5.28 6.67 15.62
N ASN A 154 -5.47 7.32 16.78
CA ASN A 154 -6.71 7.94 17.21
C ASN A 154 -7.24 8.95 16.16
N PRO A 155 -8.51 8.82 15.72
CA PRO A 155 -9.06 9.64 14.66
C PRO A 155 -9.22 11.09 15.10
N ALA A 156 -9.46 11.36 16.39
CA ALA A 156 -9.61 12.71 16.92
C ALA A 156 -8.33 13.53 16.74
N VAL A 157 -7.16 12.91 16.97
CA VAL A 157 -5.84 13.55 16.78
C VAL A 157 -5.59 13.82 15.29
N LEU A 158 -5.93 12.87 14.43
CA LEU A 158 -5.79 13.04 12.97
C LEU A 158 -6.70 14.16 12.44
N HIS A 159 -7.93 14.23 12.91
CA HIS A 159 -8.88 15.29 12.54
C HIS A 159 -8.43 16.66 13.05
N ALA A 160 -7.92 16.75 14.28
CA ALA A 160 -7.35 17.98 14.83
C ALA A 160 -6.14 18.47 14.01
N ALA A 161 -5.36 17.54 13.45
CA ALA A 161 -4.26 17.84 12.52
C ALA A 161 -4.73 18.13 11.08
N GLY A 162 -6.03 18.14 10.79
CA GLY A 162 -6.59 18.36 9.46
C GLY A 162 -6.40 17.20 8.48
N ILE A 163 -6.08 16.01 8.98
CA ILE A 163 -5.79 14.82 8.17
C ILE A 163 -7.08 14.05 7.93
N ARG A 164 -7.28 13.64 6.68
CA ARG A 164 -8.44 12.85 6.29
C ARG A 164 -8.23 11.40 6.68
N THR A 165 -9.15 10.85 7.48
CA THR A 165 -9.09 9.47 7.94
C THR A 165 -9.60 8.51 6.87
N SER A 166 -9.04 7.29 6.85
CA SER A 166 -9.53 6.19 6.03
C SER A 166 -10.75 5.54 6.70
N GLY A 167 -11.67 4.97 5.93
CA GLY A 167 -12.88 4.32 6.46
C GLY A 167 -12.60 3.10 7.37
N THR A 168 -11.39 2.55 7.33
CA THR A 168 -10.97 1.41 8.18
C THR A 168 -10.14 1.81 9.40
N GLN A 169 -9.99 3.12 9.66
CA GLN A 169 -9.19 3.60 10.78
C GLN A 169 -9.80 3.15 12.13
N ASN A 170 -8.95 2.66 13.04
CA ASN A 170 -9.31 2.16 14.40
C ASN A 170 -10.08 0.85 14.49
N LEU A 171 -10.25 0.12 13.39
CA LEU A 171 -10.90 -1.18 13.44
C LEU A 171 -9.96 -2.31 13.91
N GLY A 172 -8.69 -2.04 14.22
CA GLY A 172 -7.69 -3.06 14.58
C GLY A 172 -7.31 -3.99 13.44
N ILE A 173 -7.84 -3.76 12.22
CA ILE A 173 -7.70 -4.66 11.09
C ILE A 173 -6.24 -4.84 10.68
N PHE A 174 -5.44 -3.78 10.77
CA PHE A 174 -4.04 -3.85 10.37
C PHE A 174 -3.23 -4.67 11.38
N GLU A 175 -3.46 -4.44 12.66
CA GLU A 175 -2.85 -5.14 13.79
C GLU A 175 -3.21 -6.64 13.76
N ASP A 176 -4.46 -6.97 13.43
CA ASP A 176 -4.91 -8.36 13.25
C ASP A 176 -4.17 -9.06 12.11
N ILE A 177 -3.99 -8.38 10.97
CA ILE A 177 -3.23 -8.93 9.84
C ILE A 177 -1.76 -9.15 10.23
N GLU A 178 -1.16 -8.20 10.96
CA GLU A 178 0.20 -8.35 11.47
C GLU A 178 0.31 -9.54 12.43
N ALA A 179 -0.63 -9.70 13.36
CA ALA A 179 -0.67 -10.84 14.28
C ALA A 179 -0.79 -12.18 13.52
N LEU A 180 -1.62 -12.23 12.47
CA LEU A 180 -1.76 -13.41 11.60
C LEU A 180 -0.50 -13.70 10.75
N ALA A 181 0.23 -12.65 10.37
CA ALA A 181 1.48 -12.76 9.62
C ALA A 181 2.68 -13.16 10.51
N GLN A 182 2.64 -12.77 11.80
CA GLN A 182 3.66 -13.06 12.80
C GLN A 182 3.58 -14.49 13.33
N ARG A 183 2.37 -15.01 13.63
CA ARG A 183 2.14 -16.31 14.31
C ARG A 183 3.03 -17.43 13.74
N SER A 184 4.18 -17.59 14.36
CA SER A 184 5.22 -18.56 14.06
C SER A 184 5.35 -19.38 15.33
N ARG A 185 4.80 -20.60 15.33
CA ARG A 185 5.29 -21.57 16.31
C ARG A 185 6.77 -21.82 15.97
N PRO A 186 7.64 -22.00 16.98
CA PRO A 186 9.02 -22.36 16.73
C PRO A 186 9.07 -23.52 15.73
N THR A 187 9.99 -23.45 14.77
CA THR A 187 10.23 -24.53 13.83
C THR A 187 10.33 -25.84 14.63
N PRO A 188 9.60 -26.90 14.23
CA PRO A 188 9.69 -28.16 14.96
C PRO A 188 11.15 -28.57 14.99
N LEU A 189 11.70 -28.72 16.21
CA LEU A 189 13.09 -29.06 16.46
C LEU A 189 13.51 -30.18 15.51
N THR A 190 14.65 -30.00 14.85
CA THR A 190 15.19 -31.02 13.95
C THR A 190 15.44 -32.31 14.72
N ARG A 191 15.49 -33.47 14.05
CA ARG A 191 15.74 -34.76 14.72
C ARG A 191 17.03 -34.74 15.57
N ARG A 192 18.02 -33.94 15.18
CA ARG A 192 19.29 -33.72 15.90
C ARG A 192 19.10 -32.85 17.13
N GLU A 193 18.34 -31.75 17.03
CA GLU A 193 17.99 -30.89 18.17
C GLU A 193 17.09 -31.60 19.18
N LYS A 194 16.13 -32.41 18.72
CA LYS A 194 15.27 -33.23 19.59
C LYS A 194 16.07 -34.17 20.47
N ARG A 195 17.15 -34.77 19.95
CA ARG A 195 18.06 -35.65 20.73
C ARG A 195 18.81 -34.91 21.83
N LEU A 196 19.10 -33.62 21.64
CA LEU A 196 19.75 -32.78 22.65
C LEU A 196 18.76 -32.31 23.72
N TYR A 197 17.49 -32.09 23.35
CA TYR A 197 16.42 -31.65 24.26
C TYR A 197 15.77 -32.79 25.08
N THR A 198 15.89 -34.04 24.65
CA THR A 198 15.26 -35.19 25.33
C THR A 198 15.79 -35.48 26.73
N HIS A 199 16.86 -34.84 27.19
CA HIS A 199 17.39 -35.03 28.55
C HIS A 199 16.82 -34.07 29.61
N THR A 200 16.07 -33.01 29.24
CA THR A 200 15.66 -31.97 30.20
C THR A 200 14.16 -31.74 30.35
N PHE A 201 13.30 -32.17 29.43
CA PHE A 201 11.85 -31.95 29.58
C PHE A 201 11.02 -33.20 29.27
N ARG A 202 10.49 -33.79 30.35
CA ARG A 202 9.48 -34.85 30.31
C ARG A 202 8.11 -34.21 30.09
N GLN A 203 7.53 -34.53 28.94
CA GLN A 203 6.10 -34.55 28.62
C GLN A 203 5.24 -33.32 29.01
N VAL A 204 5.00 -32.46 28.02
CA VAL A 204 3.67 -31.88 27.83
C VAL A 204 3.14 -32.45 26.52
N SER A 205 2.12 -33.28 26.63
CA SER A 205 1.38 -33.91 25.54
C SER A 205 0.63 -32.83 24.76
N ASP A 206 1.17 -32.39 23.62
CA ASP A 206 0.44 -31.51 22.70
C ASP A 206 -0.43 -32.38 21.80
N ASP A 207 -1.60 -32.72 22.32
CA ASP A 207 -2.68 -33.43 21.66
C ASP A 207 -3.30 -32.52 20.58
N SER A 208 -2.58 -32.28 19.49
CA SER A 208 -3.11 -31.56 18.33
C SER A 208 -3.73 -32.55 17.35
N SER A 209 -5.01 -32.80 17.63
CA SER A 209 -5.98 -33.48 16.79
C SER A 209 -5.77 -33.20 15.30
N LYS A 210 -5.61 -34.29 14.54
CA LYS A 210 -5.82 -34.35 13.09
C LYS A 210 -7.30 -34.11 12.82
N THR A 211 -7.72 -32.86 12.72
CA THR A 211 -9.08 -32.52 12.28
C THR A 211 -9.03 -31.59 11.07
N GLY A 212 -9.65 -32.10 10.00
CA GLY A 212 -10.32 -31.40 8.90
C GLY A 212 -9.79 -30.06 8.38
N SER A 213 -9.43 -30.05 7.09
CA SER A 213 -9.83 -29.01 6.12
C SER A 213 -9.45 -27.55 6.39
N HIS A 214 -8.46 -27.25 7.24
CA HIS A 214 -7.89 -25.90 7.29
C HIS A 214 -6.65 -25.81 6.39
N PRO A 215 -6.53 -24.78 5.54
CA PRO A 215 -5.32 -24.60 4.74
C PRO A 215 -4.10 -24.57 5.67
N PRO A 216 -2.97 -25.18 5.27
CA PRO A 216 -1.82 -25.32 6.16
C PRO A 216 -1.44 -23.93 6.67
N ARG A 217 -1.30 -23.77 8.00
CA ARG A 217 -1.09 -22.46 8.67
C ARG A 217 0.04 -21.63 8.01
N LYS A 218 1.05 -22.31 7.45
CA LYS A 218 2.14 -21.70 6.66
C LYS A 218 1.63 -20.95 5.41
N LEU A 219 0.68 -21.51 4.67
CA LEU A 219 0.11 -20.89 3.48
C LEU A 219 -0.67 -19.63 3.82
N LEU A 220 -1.50 -19.67 4.89
CA LEU A 220 -2.19 -18.48 5.38
C LEU A 220 -1.21 -17.39 5.81
N ARG A 221 -0.21 -17.74 6.63
CA ARG A 221 0.85 -16.81 7.06
C ARG A 221 1.51 -16.14 5.87
N ARG A 222 1.95 -16.92 4.88
CA ARG A 222 2.56 -16.40 3.64
C ARG A 222 1.61 -15.50 2.85
N ALA A 223 0.32 -15.86 2.79
CA ALA A 223 -0.68 -15.04 2.13
C ALA A 223 -0.87 -13.68 2.83
N TYR A 224 -0.93 -13.65 4.16
CA TYR A 224 -0.98 -12.41 4.94
C TYR A 224 0.31 -11.59 4.83
N ARG A 225 1.49 -12.21 4.86
CA ARG A 225 2.76 -11.49 4.61
C ARG A 225 2.82 -10.87 3.21
N ARG A 226 2.29 -11.56 2.18
CA ARG A 226 2.16 -10.99 0.81
C ARG A 226 1.09 -9.91 0.72
N LEU A 227 0.04 -10.02 1.52
CA LEU A 227 -0.95 -8.97 1.66
C LEU A 227 -0.31 -7.72 2.29
N LEU A 228 0.46 -7.87 3.37
CA LEU A 228 1.22 -6.76 3.98
C LEU A 228 2.17 -6.07 3.00
N GLY A 229 2.80 -6.81 2.07
CA GLY A 229 3.57 -6.22 0.96
C GLY A 229 2.77 -5.37 -0.05
N ARG A 230 1.43 -5.36 0.05
CA ARG A 230 0.50 -4.55 -0.75
C ARG A 230 -0.36 -3.61 0.12
N LEU A 231 -0.10 -3.57 1.42
CA LEU A 231 -0.79 -2.73 2.39
C LEU A 231 0.18 -1.65 2.89
N PRO A 232 0.29 -0.52 2.18
CA PRO A 232 1.08 0.60 2.68
C PRO A 232 0.45 1.14 3.97
N THR A 233 1.30 1.43 4.94
CA THR A 233 0.96 2.26 6.10
C THR A 233 1.42 3.68 5.83
N MET A 234 0.56 4.65 6.10
CA MET A 234 0.92 6.06 5.96
C MET A 234 1.15 6.63 7.35
N SER A 235 2.23 7.36 7.56
CA SER A 235 2.45 8.11 8.79
C SER A 235 2.56 9.60 8.50
N TYR A 236 1.97 10.40 9.37
CA TYR A 236 2.09 11.85 9.35
C TYR A 236 2.93 12.28 10.53
N THR A 237 4.09 12.87 10.25
CA THR A 237 5.02 13.32 11.28
C THR A 237 5.03 14.83 11.35
N VAL A 238 4.83 15.39 12.54
CA VAL A 238 4.96 16.84 12.81
C VAL A 238 6.27 17.08 13.56
N LYS A 239 7.02 18.09 13.11
CA LYS A 239 8.19 18.61 13.82
C LYS A 239 7.90 20.04 14.24
N THR A 240 8.41 20.46 15.40
CA THR A 240 8.25 21.83 15.89
C THR A 240 8.73 22.83 14.84
N GLY A 241 7.86 23.78 14.49
CA GLY A 241 8.17 24.84 13.51
C GLY A 241 8.18 24.42 12.03
N LEU A 242 7.88 23.15 11.69
CA LEU A 242 7.84 22.69 10.31
C LEU A 242 6.46 22.14 9.93
N PRO A 243 6.02 22.31 8.68
CA PRO A 243 4.80 21.66 8.20
C PRO A 243 4.95 20.15 8.32
N GLY A 244 3.87 19.49 8.74
CA GLY A 244 3.89 18.04 8.86
C GLY A 244 4.10 17.36 7.52
N ARG A 245 4.76 16.20 7.57
CA ARG A 245 5.13 15.42 6.38
C ARG A 245 4.50 14.04 6.42
N PHE A 246 3.92 13.65 5.30
CA PHE A 246 3.49 12.28 5.07
C PHE A 246 4.65 11.41 4.61
N THR A 247 4.80 10.25 5.24
CA THR A 247 5.70 9.18 4.80
C THR A 247 4.92 7.89 4.68
N VAL A 248 5.35 7.01 3.78
CA VAL A 248 4.68 5.75 3.51
C VAL A 248 5.67 4.63 3.75
N LYS A 249 5.29 3.66 4.57
CA LYS A 249 6.09 2.50 4.94
C LYS A 249 5.31 1.21 4.67
N LEU A 250 5.99 0.08 4.76
CA LEU A 250 5.37 -1.23 4.83
C LEU A 250 5.60 -1.80 6.24
N SER A 251 4.76 -2.75 6.62
CA SER A 251 5.00 -3.57 7.80
C SER A 251 6.37 -4.27 7.71
N PRO A 252 7.11 -4.43 8.81
CA PRO A 252 8.36 -5.22 8.82
C PRO A 252 8.12 -6.68 8.45
N TYR A 253 6.89 -7.19 8.62
CA TYR A 253 6.51 -8.57 8.28
C TYR A 253 6.05 -8.73 6.82
N ALA A 254 6.10 -7.66 6.03
CA ALA A 254 5.73 -7.71 4.63
C ALA A 254 6.73 -8.52 3.81
N LEU A 255 6.23 -9.44 2.98
CA LEU A 255 7.03 -10.01 1.90
C LEU A 255 7.15 -8.93 0.80
N SER A 256 8.19 -8.12 0.91
CA SER A 256 8.49 -7.06 -0.05
C SER A 256 8.84 -7.66 -1.41
N ARG A 257 8.34 -7.03 -2.48
CA ARG A 257 8.75 -7.35 -3.86
C ARG A 257 10.17 -6.89 -4.17
N LEU A 258 10.71 -5.99 -3.34
CA LEU A 258 11.86 -5.18 -3.71
C LEU A 258 13.19 -5.79 -3.26
N ASN A 259 13.23 -6.59 -2.19
CA ASN A 259 14.42 -7.35 -1.79
C ASN A 259 14.07 -8.49 -0.82
N PRO A 260 14.51 -9.74 -1.07
CA PRO A 260 14.35 -10.84 -0.12
C PRO A 260 15.22 -10.70 1.15
N LYS A 261 16.24 -9.83 1.13
CA LYS A 261 17.15 -9.56 2.25
C LYS A 261 16.53 -8.72 3.37
N ASP A 262 15.44 -8.00 3.08
CA ASP A 262 14.79 -7.10 4.04
C ASP A 262 13.79 -7.83 4.96
N ILE A 263 13.63 -9.15 4.79
CA ILE A 263 12.71 -9.95 5.60
C ILE A 263 13.46 -10.39 6.87
N LEU A 264 13.26 -9.65 7.97
CA LEU A 264 13.56 -10.12 9.31
C LEU A 264 12.82 -11.46 9.49
N GLU A 265 13.54 -12.58 9.55
CA GLU A 265 13.00 -13.95 9.73
C GLU A 265 12.39 -14.65 8.49
N ALA A 266 12.99 -14.51 7.30
CA ALA A 266 12.68 -15.42 6.19
C ALA A 266 13.32 -16.80 6.38
N ASP A 267 12.50 -17.83 6.61
CA ASP A 267 12.95 -19.23 6.56
C ASP A 267 13.47 -19.56 5.14
N ALA A 268 14.41 -20.51 5.02
CA ALA A 268 14.90 -21.01 3.73
C ALA A 268 13.76 -21.44 2.78
N GLY A 269 12.66 -21.97 3.34
CA GLY A 269 11.46 -22.32 2.59
C GLY A 269 10.61 -21.13 2.14
N ASP A 270 10.70 -19.98 2.79
CA ASP A 270 10.04 -18.74 2.36
C ASP A 270 10.82 -18.11 1.20
N LEU A 271 12.16 -18.11 1.26
CA LEU A 271 13.03 -17.63 0.18
C LEU A 271 12.90 -18.47 -1.10
N ALA A 272 12.94 -19.80 -0.98
CA ALA A 272 12.77 -20.72 -2.13
C ALA A 272 11.39 -20.54 -2.80
N TRP A 273 10.37 -20.24 -2.00
CA TRP A 273 9.02 -20.01 -2.50
C TRP A 273 8.89 -18.66 -3.21
N VAL A 274 9.51 -17.60 -2.68
CA VAL A 274 9.53 -16.28 -3.34
C VAL A 274 10.21 -16.39 -4.71
N ALA A 275 11.36 -17.06 -4.79
CA ALA A 275 12.08 -17.30 -6.05
C ALA A 275 11.22 -18.06 -7.08
N GLY A 276 10.52 -19.12 -6.67
CA GLY A 276 9.65 -19.87 -7.59
C GLY A 276 8.40 -19.09 -8.05
N SER A 277 7.99 -18.04 -7.32
CA SER A 277 6.80 -17.24 -7.67
C SER A 277 7.09 -16.03 -8.57
N SER A 278 8.35 -15.59 -8.68
CA SER A 278 8.76 -14.56 -9.64
C SER A 278 8.82 -15.09 -11.07
N ASP A 279 9.13 -16.38 -11.25
CA ASP A 279 9.31 -17.00 -12.56
C ASP A 279 7.99 -17.31 -13.30
N ALA A 280 6.85 -17.19 -12.61
CA ALA A 280 5.52 -17.51 -13.15
C ALA A 280 4.76 -16.28 -13.70
N LYS A 281 5.46 -15.21 -14.10
CA LYS A 281 4.86 -13.96 -14.58
C LYS A 281 5.29 -13.57 -15.97
#